data_AF-A0A6C0JKV0-F1
#
_entry.id   AF-A0A6C0JKV0-F1
#
_cell.length_a   1.000
_cell.length_b   1.000
_cell.length_c   1.000
_cell.angle_alpha   90.00
_cell.angle_beta   90.00
_cell.angle_gamma   90.00
#
_symmetry.space_group_name_H-M   'P 1'
#
loop_
_entity.id
_entity.type
_entity.pdbx_description
1 polymer ?
#
loop_
_entity_poly.entity_id
_entity_poly.type
_entity_poly.pdbx_seq_one_letter_code
_entity_poly.pdbx_strand_id
1 'polypeptide(L)'
;MTYYLLPKTSYLIHKHIDYMENKEIPIPVISNSLAMYLYNMKEKLDKKEKDWDIFKKYTNPYEYIHTQLSYKKKSISKHKPLSRSYFKMVEIINTFDLVFDSRPINSFHLAEGPGGFIEALVELRKCQHDKYVGMTILDELNDPSIPGWKKSETFLKQNKNVFIEKAADNTGNILSLDNYNFCRNKYGSTMDFITADGGFDFSLDFNKQEINIAKLLFGQIAYAISMQKKGGCFVLKMFDTFMQHSIDLLYILSSFYDKVYIIKPHTSRYANSEKYIVCKGFTDIPFEQYSTYIEKTFENMLSSSGNLHIHRFLNLPISMLFSIKLEEYNAIFGQQQIENIHYTIMLIDNKHKQDKIDSLINTNIQKCIMWCTKYNIPYNQITYHTNIFLDGNTTTDV
;
A
#
# COMPACT_ATOMS: atom_id res chain seq x y z
N MET A 1 -16.54 -3.08 1.73
CA MET A 1 -15.32 -2.73 0.99
C MET A 1 -15.70 -2.24 -0.38
N THR A 2 -15.25 -1.05 -0.76
CA THR A 2 -15.54 -0.49 -2.08
C THR A 2 -14.23 -0.43 -2.86
N TYR A 3 -14.24 -0.95 -4.09
CA TYR A 3 -13.13 -0.85 -5.03
C TYR A 3 -13.66 -0.25 -6.34
N TYR A 4 -12.78 0.36 -7.12
CA TYR A 4 -13.14 1.10 -8.32
C TYR A 4 -12.28 0.61 -9.48
N LEU A 5 -12.92 0.20 -10.56
CA LEU A 5 -12.25 -0.18 -11.80
C LEU A 5 -11.92 1.07 -12.60
N LEU A 6 -10.65 1.26 -12.93
CA LEU A 6 -10.21 2.32 -13.84
C LEU A 6 -10.48 1.93 -15.30
N PRO A 7 -10.76 2.92 -16.19
CA PRO A 7 -10.91 2.66 -17.60
C PRO A 7 -9.64 2.07 -18.21
N LYS A 8 -9.79 1.02 -19.02
CA LYS A 8 -8.70 0.48 -19.83
C LYS A 8 -8.20 1.54 -20.80
N THR A 9 -6.88 1.66 -20.96
CA THR A 9 -6.24 2.61 -21.87
C THR A 9 -5.61 1.89 -23.06
N SER A 10 -5.20 2.65 -24.09
CA SER A 10 -4.60 2.07 -25.30
C SER A 10 -3.35 1.25 -24.98
N TYR A 11 -3.14 0.12 -25.66
CA TYR A 11 -1.91 -0.67 -25.51
C TYR A 11 -0.65 0.04 -26.02
N LEU A 12 -0.83 1.16 -26.76
CA LEU A 12 0.25 1.96 -27.33
C LEU A 12 0.81 3.03 -26.38
N ILE A 13 0.31 3.13 -25.14
CA ILE A 13 0.76 4.16 -24.19
C ILE A 13 2.26 4.07 -23.88
N HIS A 14 2.86 2.89 -23.98
CA HIS A 14 4.31 2.71 -23.82
C HIS A 14 5.15 3.65 -24.70
N LYS A 15 4.69 3.99 -25.91
CA LYS A 15 5.41 4.88 -26.84
C LYS A 15 5.50 6.33 -26.39
N HIS A 16 4.67 6.71 -25.42
CA HIS A 16 4.57 8.06 -24.90
C HIS A 16 5.04 8.17 -23.45
N ILE A 17 5.57 7.07 -22.88
CA ILE A 17 6.22 7.11 -21.57
C ILE A 17 7.49 7.94 -21.72
N ASP A 18 7.57 9.00 -20.93
CA ASP A 18 8.66 9.95 -20.93
C ASP A 18 8.79 10.59 -19.56
N TYR A 19 9.94 11.19 -19.25
CA TYR A 19 10.20 11.84 -17.98
C TYR A 19 10.20 13.35 -18.14
N MET A 20 9.25 14.05 -17.51
CA MET A 20 9.19 15.51 -17.55
C MET A 20 9.27 16.11 -16.15
N GLU A 21 10.19 17.05 -15.97
CA GLU A 21 10.46 17.74 -14.71
C GLU A 21 10.49 19.25 -14.87
N ASN A 22 10.26 19.98 -13.77
CA ASN A 22 10.30 21.43 -13.73
C ASN A 22 10.78 21.90 -12.34
N LYS A 23 11.24 23.15 -12.24
CA LYS A 23 11.56 23.82 -10.97
C LYS A 23 10.33 24.11 -10.11
N GLU A 24 9.17 24.28 -10.74
CA GLU A 24 7.92 24.53 -10.02
C GLU A 24 7.45 23.27 -9.29
N ILE A 25 6.84 23.45 -8.12
CA ILE A 25 6.26 22.35 -7.35
C ILE A 25 4.98 21.87 -8.08
N PRO A 26 4.80 20.57 -8.32
CA PRO A 26 3.58 20.04 -8.91
C PRO A 26 2.37 20.36 -8.05
N ILE A 27 1.28 20.77 -8.70
CA ILE A 27 0.01 21.10 -8.05
C ILE A 27 -1.07 20.08 -8.44
N PRO A 28 -2.15 19.95 -7.63
CA PRO A 28 -3.33 19.22 -8.04
C PRO A 28 -3.85 19.69 -9.41
N VAL A 29 -4.16 18.72 -10.27
CA VAL A 29 -4.76 18.98 -11.60
C VAL A 29 -6.20 18.46 -11.69
N ILE A 30 -6.60 17.59 -10.76
CA ILE A 30 -7.97 17.08 -10.58
C ILE A 30 -8.40 17.19 -9.13
N SER A 31 -9.71 17.20 -8.87
CA SER A 31 -10.25 17.23 -7.50
C SER A 31 -9.70 18.39 -6.62
N ASN A 32 -9.43 19.55 -7.22
CA ASN A 32 -8.73 20.68 -6.60
C ASN A 32 -9.28 21.08 -5.23
N SER A 33 -10.60 21.24 -5.11
CA SER A 33 -11.24 21.62 -3.85
C SER A 33 -10.99 20.57 -2.75
N LEU A 34 -11.15 19.29 -3.09
CA LEU A 34 -10.92 18.19 -2.15
C LEU A 34 -9.46 18.16 -1.67
N ALA A 35 -8.50 18.30 -2.59
CA ALA A 35 -7.08 18.33 -2.26
C ALA A 35 -6.78 19.48 -1.27
N MET A 36 -7.29 20.68 -1.54
CA MET A 36 -7.11 21.84 -0.67
C MET A 36 -7.74 21.64 0.72
N TYR A 37 -8.94 21.06 0.81
CA TYR A 37 -9.54 20.74 2.11
C TYR A 37 -8.69 19.74 2.89
N LEU A 38 -8.18 18.69 2.25
CA LEU A 38 -7.32 17.70 2.88
C LEU A 38 -6.01 18.31 3.37
N TYR A 39 -5.34 19.14 2.57
CA TYR A 39 -4.10 19.82 2.97
C TYR A 39 -4.32 20.72 4.19
N ASN A 40 -5.37 21.55 4.15
CA ASN A 40 -5.73 22.41 5.28
C ASN A 40 -6.08 21.61 6.55
N MET A 41 -6.65 20.42 6.40
CA MET A 41 -6.96 19.56 7.55
C MET A 41 -5.72 18.86 8.10
N LYS A 42 -4.80 18.39 7.24
CA LYS A 42 -3.52 17.79 7.65
C LYS A 42 -2.68 18.80 8.44
N GLU A 43 -2.61 20.07 8.02
CA GLU A 43 -1.90 21.13 8.77
C GLU A 43 -2.49 21.39 10.17
N LYS A 44 -3.80 21.20 10.35
CA LYS A 44 -4.43 21.31 11.68
C LYS A 44 -4.01 20.18 12.62
N LEU A 45 -3.60 19.03 12.09
CA LEU A 45 -3.15 17.88 12.88
C LEU A 45 -1.79 18.11 13.52
N ASP A 46 -0.90 18.87 12.87
CA ASP A 46 0.45 19.15 13.37
C ASP A 46 0.42 19.81 14.75
N LYS A 47 -0.63 20.60 15.04
CA LYS A 47 -0.82 21.26 16.35
C LYS A 47 -1.34 20.33 17.45
N LYS A 48 -1.79 19.10 17.11
CA LYS A 48 -2.48 18.16 18.00
C LYS A 48 -1.89 16.75 17.96
N GLU A 49 -0.62 16.61 17.56
CA GLU A 49 0.03 15.32 17.25
C GLU A 49 -0.12 14.27 18.36
N LYS A 50 0.17 14.62 19.61
CA LYS A 50 0.10 13.68 20.76
C LYS A 50 -1.31 13.13 20.98
N ASP A 51 -2.31 14.00 20.94
CA ASP A 51 -3.71 13.60 21.11
C ASP A 51 -4.19 12.81 19.89
N TRP A 52 -3.79 13.23 18.69
CA TRP A 52 -4.11 12.54 17.44
C TRP A 52 -3.70 11.07 17.47
N ASP A 53 -2.49 10.78 17.94
CA ASP A 53 -1.95 9.43 18.03
C ASP A 53 -2.76 8.48 18.93
N ILE A 54 -3.44 9.04 19.93
CA ILE A 54 -4.33 8.32 20.82
C ILE A 54 -5.71 8.19 20.17
N PHE A 55 -6.30 9.32 19.77
CA PHE A 55 -7.71 9.38 19.34
C PHE A 55 -7.96 8.73 17.98
N LYS A 56 -6.97 8.71 17.07
CA LYS A 56 -7.07 8.01 15.79
C LYS A 56 -7.30 6.50 15.95
N LYS A 57 -6.92 5.93 17.09
CA LYS A 57 -7.15 4.51 17.41
C LYS A 57 -8.62 4.23 17.71
N TYR A 58 -9.32 5.18 18.35
CA TYR A 58 -10.75 5.06 18.65
C TYR A 58 -11.62 5.28 17.42
N THR A 59 -11.20 6.15 16.51
CA THR A 59 -11.98 6.47 15.30
C THR A 59 -11.69 5.59 14.11
N ASN A 60 -10.59 4.82 14.14
CA ASN A 60 -10.30 3.81 13.13
C ASN A 60 -11.04 2.48 13.43
N PRO A 61 -12.02 2.07 12.62
CA PRO A 61 -12.89 0.94 12.97
C PRO A 61 -12.20 -0.41 13.11
N TYR A 62 -11.01 -0.56 12.51
CA TYR A 62 -10.27 -1.82 12.43
C TYR A 62 -8.91 -1.78 13.14
N GLU A 63 -8.66 -0.77 13.98
CA GLU A 63 -7.37 -0.59 14.66
C GLU A 63 -7.00 -1.80 15.55
N TYR A 64 -7.99 -2.37 16.25
CA TYR A 64 -7.79 -3.41 17.25
C TYR A 64 -7.56 -4.81 16.69
N ILE A 65 -7.59 -4.99 15.35
CA ILE A 65 -7.14 -6.24 14.73
C ILE A 65 -5.71 -6.55 15.19
N HIS A 66 -4.83 -5.55 15.16
CA HIS A 66 -3.41 -5.69 15.52
C HIS A 66 -3.03 -4.92 16.80
N THR A 67 -3.68 -3.79 17.09
CA THR A 67 -3.34 -2.96 18.25
C THR A 67 -3.92 -3.58 19.51
N GLN A 68 -3.11 -3.64 20.57
CA GLN A 68 -3.55 -4.13 21.87
C GLN A 68 -4.53 -3.15 22.52
N LEU A 69 -5.58 -3.70 23.12
CA LEU A 69 -6.51 -2.94 23.95
C LEU A 69 -5.89 -2.63 25.31
N SER A 70 -6.01 -1.39 25.79
CA SER A 70 -5.33 -0.90 27.00
C SER A 70 -5.62 -1.73 28.25
N TYR A 71 -6.84 -2.27 28.38
CA TYR A 71 -7.30 -3.00 29.58
C TYR A 71 -6.97 -4.50 29.57
N LYS A 72 -6.84 -5.15 28.39
CA LYS A 72 -6.57 -6.61 28.29
C LYS A 72 -5.17 -6.95 27.76
N LYS A 73 -4.39 -5.96 27.30
CA LYS A 73 -3.05 -6.13 26.69
C LYS A 73 -3.01 -7.16 25.55
N LYS A 74 -4.15 -7.40 24.90
CA LYS A 74 -4.31 -8.33 23.76
C LYS A 74 -4.96 -7.59 22.58
N SER A 75 -4.53 -7.95 21.37
CA SER A 75 -5.21 -7.58 20.12
C SER A 75 -6.35 -8.55 19.83
N ILE A 76 -7.25 -8.19 18.91
CA ILE A 76 -8.33 -9.07 18.49
C ILE A 76 -7.76 -10.26 17.71
N SER A 77 -6.85 -10.04 16.75
CA SER A 77 -6.13 -11.14 16.10
C SER A 77 -5.25 -11.86 17.12
N LYS A 78 -5.33 -13.20 17.15
CA LYS A 78 -4.36 -14.07 17.83
C LYS A 78 -3.07 -14.20 17.02
N HIS A 79 -3.17 -14.12 15.69
CA HIS A 79 -2.01 -14.13 14.81
C HIS A 79 -1.23 -12.81 14.95
N LYS A 80 0.10 -12.92 15.11
CA LYS A 80 1.04 -11.80 15.29
C LYS A 80 1.99 -11.78 14.08
N PRO A 81 1.63 -11.04 13.01
CA PRO A 81 2.42 -11.04 11.80
C PRO A 81 3.71 -10.24 11.94
N LEU A 82 4.64 -10.44 11.00
CA LEU A 82 5.87 -9.65 10.84
C LEU A 82 5.60 -8.15 10.75
N SER A 83 4.48 -7.79 10.12
CA SER A 83 3.99 -6.42 10.10
C SER A 83 2.48 -6.36 9.86
N ARG A 84 1.90 -5.17 10.06
CA ARG A 84 0.47 -4.91 9.85
C ARG A 84 0.05 -5.03 8.38
N SER A 85 1.00 -4.98 7.45
CA SER A 85 0.71 -5.10 6.01
C SER A 85 0.12 -6.48 5.69
N TYR A 86 0.44 -7.52 6.47
CA TYR A 86 -0.18 -8.85 6.39
C TYR A 86 -1.71 -8.78 6.24
N PHE A 87 -2.40 -8.07 7.15
CA PHE A 87 -3.86 -8.03 7.13
C PHE A 87 -4.44 -7.29 5.92
N LYS A 88 -3.67 -6.36 5.32
CA LYS A 88 -4.05 -5.69 4.08
C LYS A 88 -3.97 -6.65 2.91
N MET A 89 -2.90 -7.45 2.85
CA MET A 89 -2.69 -8.42 1.77
C MET A 89 -3.73 -9.53 1.83
N VAL A 90 -4.04 -10.06 3.03
CA VAL A 90 -5.12 -11.04 3.23
C VAL A 90 -6.42 -10.52 2.64
N GLU A 91 -6.77 -9.27 2.94
CA GLU A 91 -7.98 -8.66 2.44
C GLU A 91 -7.98 -8.45 0.92
N ILE A 92 -6.86 -7.98 0.35
CA ILE A 92 -6.72 -7.74 -1.09
C ILE A 92 -6.84 -9.06 -1.87
N ILE A 93 -6.15 -10.12 -1.45
CA ILE A 93 -6.20 -11.44 -2.11
C ILE A 93 -7.62 -11.97 -2.15
N ASN A 94 -8.30 -11.96 -1.00
CA ASN A 94 -9.67 -12.47 -0.90
C ASN A 94 -10.68 -11.58 -1.65
N THR A 95 -10.49 -10.26 -1.66
CA THR A 95 -11.43 -9.34 -2.32
C THR A 95 -11.40 -9.45 -3.84
N PHE A 96 -10.21 -9.64 -4.41
CA PHE A 96 -10.04 -9.71 -5.86
C PHE A 96 -9.90 -11.13 -6.39
N ASP A 97 -10.04 -12.13 -5.53
CA ASP A 97 -9.79 -13.53 -5.86
C ASP A 97 -8.47 -13.65 -6.62
N LEU A 98 -7.38 -13.16 -6.00
CA LEU A 98 -6.02 -13.32 -6.52
C LEU A 98 -5.51 -14.74 -6.27
N VAL A 99 -6.42 -15.71 -6.19
CA VAL A 99 -6.13 -17.12 -5.99
C VAL A 99 -5.61 -17.65 -7.31
N PHE A 100 -4.30 -17.82 -7.36
CA PHE A 100 -3.65 -18.58 -8.42
C PHE A 100 -4.16 -20.02 -8.38
N ASP A 101 -4.13 -20.71 -9.50
CA ASP A 101 -4.53 -22.12 -9.56
C ASP A 101 -3.67 -22.99 -8.61
N SER A 102 -3.93 -24.30 -8.58
CA SER A 102 -3.16 -25.22 -7.73
C SER A 102 -1.70 -25.39 -8.17
N ARG A 103 -1.27 -24.76 -9.27
CA ARG A 103 0.12 -24.86 -9.73
C ARG A 103 1.03 -23.95 -8.90
N PRO A 104 2.32 -24.31 -8.81
CA PRO A 104 3.31 -23.46 -8.18
C PRO A 104 3.41 -22.10 -8.86
N ILE A 105 3.53 -21.04 -8.07
CA ILE A 105 3.74 -19.68 -8.57
C ILE A 105 5.12 -19.12 -8.21
N ASN A 106 5.58 -18.16 -8.99
CA ASN A 106 6.68 -17.28 -8.61
C ASN A 106 6.12 -15.90 -8.24
N SER A 107 6.47 -15.39 -7.06
CA SER A 107 6.15 -14.01 -6.67
C SER A 107 7.37 -13.17 -6.34
N PHE A 108 7.24 -11.86 -6.57
CA PHE A 108 8.27 -10.88 -6.24
C PHE A 108 7.71 -9.72 -5.41
N HIS A 109 8.42 -9.34 -4.36
CA HIS A 109 7.97 -8.41 -3.32
C HIS A 109 8.95 -7.24 -3.21
N LEU A 110 8.55 -6.08 -3.74
CA LEU A 110 9.40 -4.89 -3.90
C LEU A 110 9.25 -3.93 -2.71
N ALA A 111 10.38 -3.61 -2.06
CA ALA A 111 10.47 -2.68 -0.93
C ALA A 111 9.56 -3.07 0.25
N GLU A 112 9.47 -4.37 0.55
CA GLU A 112 8.49 -4.91 1.51
C GLU A 112 9.10 -5.42 2.83
N GLY A 113 10.31 -4.98 3.21
CA GLY A 113 10.83 -5.31 4.54
C GLY A 113 9.84 -4.88 5.65
N PRO A 114 9.46 -5.76 6.62
CA PRO A 114 10.00 -7.08 6.93
C PRO A 114 9.29 -8.28 6.26
N GLY A 115 8.31 -8.08 5.38
CA GLY A 115 7.72 -9.16 4.58
C GLY A 115 6.31 -9.58 4.99
N GLY A 116 5.50 -8.68 5.55
CA GLY A 116 4.12 -9.01 5.96
C GLY A 116 3.23 -9.48 4.80
N PHE A 117 3.44 -8.97 3.58
CA PHE A 117 2.75 -9.43 2.37
C PHE A 117 3.20 -10.84 1.95
N ILE A 118 4.49 -11.13 2.06
CA ILE A 118 5.06 -12.48 1.82
C ILE A 118 4.45 -13.48 2.78
N GLU A 119 4.41 -13.15 4.08
CA GLU A 119 3.80 -13.97 5.12
C GLU A 119 2.33 -14.28 4.82
N ALA A 120 1.55 -13.27 4.42
CA ALA A 120 0.15 -13.46 4.04
C ALA A 120 -0.02 -14.42 2.85
N LEU A 121 0.82 -14.31 1.82
CA LEU A 121 0.77 -15.23 0.68
C LEU A 121 1.12 -16.66 1.08
N VAL A 122 2.22 -16.85 1.81
CA VAL A 122 2.66 -18.16 2.27
C VAL A 122 1.56 -18.87 3.06
N GLU A 123 0.89 -18.15 3.97
CA GLU A 123 -0.19 -18.70 4.79
C GLU A 123 -1.48 -18.98 4.02
N LEU A 124 -1.82 -18.16 3.01
CA LEU A 124 -3.02 -18.36 2.20
C LEU A 124 -2.85 -19.45 1.14
N ARG A 125 -1.68 -19.50 0.50
CA ARG A 125 -1.36 -20.50 -0.54
C ARG A 125 -1.07 -21.87 0.04
N LYS A 126 -0.35 -21.94 1.16
CA LYS A 126 0.11 -23.19 1.81
C LYS A 126 0.77 -24.17 0.82
N CYS A 127 1.48 -23.66 -0.18
CA CYS A 127 2.14 -24.45 -1.21
C CYS A 127 3.66 -24.31 -1.07
N GLN A 128 4.33 -25.41 -0.72
CA GLN A 128 5.79 -25.42 -0.54
C GLN A 128 6.59 -25.27 -1.83
N HIS A 129 5.94 -25.47 -2.98
CA HIS A 129 6.56 -25.39 -4.30
C HIS A 129 6.50 -23.97 -4.88
N ASP A 130 5.68 -23.09 -4.31
CA ASP A 130 5.68 -21.67 -4.65
C ASP A 130 7.03 -21.07 -4.29
N LYS A 131 7.51 -20.09 -5.07
CA LYS A 131 8.74 -19.36 -4.82
C LYS A 131 8.42 -17.89 -4.55
N TYR A 132 8.79 -17.42 -3.36
CA TYR A 132 8.55 -16.05 -2.93
C TYR A 132 9.89 -15.32 -2.86
N VAL A 133 10.06 -14.23 -3.62
CA VAL A 133 11.31 -13.44 -3.60
C VAL A 133 11.04 -12.06 -3.02
N GLY A 134 11.70 -11.72 -1.92
CA GLY A 134 11.64 -10.40 -1.29
C GLY A 134 12.87 -9.57 -1.58
N MET A 135 12.69 -8.28 -1.89
CA MET A 135 13.76 -7.31 -2.04
C MET A 135 13.39 -6.04 -1.29
N THR A 136 14.30 -5.53 -0.47
CA THR A 136 14.14 -4.25 0.24
C THR A 136 15.51 -3.63 0.43
N ILE A 137 15.54 -2.31 0.63
CA ILE A 137 16.79 -1.61 0.90
C ILE A 137 17.43 -2.14 2.20
N LEU A 138 18.74 -2.36 2.15
CA LEU A 138 19.55 -2.90 3.24
C LEU A 138 20.48 -1.79 3.75
N ASP A 139 19.90 -0.82 4.45
CA ASP A 139 20.65 0.32 5.01
C ASP A 139 20.55 0.37 6.55
N GLU A 140 20.48 -0.80 7.18
CA GLU A 140 20.31 -0.93 8.64
C GLU A 140 21.48 -0.33 9.44
N LEU A 141 22.65 -0.11 8.81
CA LEU A 141 23.82 0.47 9.45
C LEU A 141 23.75 2.00 9.54
N ASN A 142 23.12 2.67 8.58
CA ASN A 142 23.04 4.14 8.55
C ASN A 142 21.67 4.66 9.01
N ASP A 143 20.59 3.90 8.80
CA ASP A 143 19.25 4.28 9.22
C ASP A 143 18.46 3.09 9.85
N PRO A 144 18.43 2.98 11.18
CA PRO A 144 17.68 1.94 11.90
C PRO A 144 16.16 2.03 11.74
N SER A 145 15.64 3.15 11.23
CA SER A 145 14.20 3.35 11.03
C SER A 145 13.67 2.57 9.82
N ILE A 146 14.56 2.23 8.88
CA ILE A 146 14.21 1.50 7.67
C ILE A 146 14.03 0.01 8.01
N PRO A 147 12.83 -0.55 7.83
CA PRO A 147 12.58 -1.96 8.15
C PRO A 147 13.25 -2.88 7.13
N GLY A 148 14.29 -3.60 7.57
CA GLY A 148 14.89 -4.71 6.83
C GLY A 148 14.32 -6.08 7.22
N TRP A 149 15.15 -7.13 7.12
CA TRP A 149 14.73 -8.53 7.29
C TRP A 149 14.97 -9.12 8.68
N LYS A 150 15.52 -8.33 9.61
CA LYS A 150 15.88 -8.78 10.96
C LYS A 150 14.70 -9.38 11.75
N LYS A 151 13.50 -8.83 11.60
CA LYS A 151 12.28 -9.36 12.24
C LYS A 151 11.82 -10.70 11.64
N SER A 152 12.36 -11.07 10.50
CA SER A 152 11.87 -12.17 9.65
C SER A 152 12.74 -13.41 9.74
N GLU A 153 13.81 -13.42 10.53
CA GLU A 153 14.76 -14.55 10.62
C GLU A 153 14.06 -15.90 10.90
N THR A 154 13.16 -15.93 11.89
CA THR A 154 12.41 -17.15 12.23
C THR A 154 11.49 -17.58 11.08
N PHE A 155 10.79 -16.61 10.47
CA PHE A 155 9.91 -16.85 9.33
C PHE A 155 10.67 -17.42 8.12
N LEU A 156 11.83 -16.84 7.79
CA LEU A 156 12.69 -17.30 6.69
C LEU A 156 13.30 -18.69 6.99
N LYS A 157 13.62 -18.99 8.26
CA LYS A 157 14.09 -20.32 8.65
C LYS A 157 13.00 -21.39 8.46
N GLN A 158 11.74 -21.06 8.76
CA GLN A 158 10.59 -21.96 8.65
C GLN A 158 10.10 -22.14 7.21
N ASN A 159 10.23 -21.11 6.37
CA ASN A 159 9.74 -21.11 5.00
C ASN A 159 10.91 -21.08 3.99
N LYS A 160 11.42 -22.26 3.64
CA LYS A 160 12.60 -22.44 2.75
C LYS A 160 12.39 -21.97 1.32
N ASN A 161 11.15 -21.76 0.94
CA ASN A 161 10.73 -21.28 -0.37
C ASN A 161 10.60 -19.74 -0.44
N VAL A 162 10.96 -19.04 0.64
CA VAL A 162 11.11 -17.59 0.67
C VAL A 162 12.59 -17.22 0.53
N PHE A 163 12.90 -16.39 -0.45
CA PHE A 163 14.26 -15.97 -0.80
C PHE A 163 14.38 -14.45 -0.67
N ILE A 164 15.55 -13.97 -0.23
CA ILE A 164 15.86 -12.54 -0.20
C ILE A 164 16.82 -12.21 -1.32
N GLU A 165 16.43 -11.28 -2.18
CA GLU A 165 17.24 -10.74 -3.26
C GLU A 165 17.90 -9.43 -2.83
N LYS A 166 19.20 -9.31 -3.09
CA LYS A 166 19.98 -8.10 -2.79
C LYS A 166 20.38 -7.33 -4.05
N ALA A 167 20.09 -7.91 -5.22
CA ALA A 167 20.42 -7.37 -6.54
C ALA A 167 21.94 -7.18 -6.76
N ALA A 168 22.33 -6.42 -7.78
CA ALA A 168 23.72 -6.34 -8.24
C ALA A 168 24.66 -5.68 -7.21
N ASP A 169 24.22 -4.56 -6.62
CA ASP A 169 25.04 -3.78 -5.69
C ASP A 169 24.94 -4.27 -4.22
N ASN A 170 24.18 -5.35 -3.99
CA ASN A 170 23.90 -5.94 -2.68
C ASN A 170 23.13 -5.04 -1.70
N THR A 171 22.57 -3.92 -2.14
CA THR A 171 21.81 -2.98 -1.30
C THR A 171 20.32 -3.24 -1.32
N GLY A 172 19.79 -3.93 -2.34
CA GLY A 172 18.35 -4.05 -2.56
C GLY A 172 17.63 -2.73 -2.85
N ASN A 173 18.38 -1.66 -3.16
CA ASN A 173 17.82 -0.36 -3.53
C ASN A 173 17.13 -0.45 -4.90
N ILE A 174 15.83 -0.21 -4.92
CA ILE A 174 15.03 -0.24 -6.16
C ILE A 174 15.21 1.01 -7.02
N LEU A 175 15.87 2.06 -6.52
CA LEU A 175 16.22 3.26 -7.27
C LEU A 175 17.68 3.20 -7.76
N SER A 176 18.08 2.04 -8.27
CA SER A 176 19.42 1.76 -8.82
C SER A 176 19.26 1.09 -10.18
N LEU A 177 19.88 1.66 -11.21
CA LEU A 177 19.78 1.13 -12.59
C LEU A 177 20.45 -0.24 -12.71
N ASP A 178 21.56 -0.46 -12.00
CA ASP A 178 22.27 -1.74 -11.97
C ASP A 178 21.40 -2.84 -11.32
N ASN A 179 20.75 -2.51 -10.21
CA ASN A 179 19.82 -3.45 -9.56
C ASN A 179 18.61 -3.74 -10.43
N TYR A 180 18.11 -2.76 -11.16
CA TYR A 180 17.00 -2.93 -12.08
C TYR A 180 17.37 -3.87 -13.21
N ASN A 181 18.50 -3.63 -13.87
CA ASN A 181 19.00 -4.46 -14.96
C ASN A 181 19.26 -5.89 -14.49
N PHE A 182 19.84 -6.07 -13.31
CA PHE A 182 20.05 -7.39 -12.72
C PHE A 182 18.72 -8.14 -12.51
N CYS A 183 17.75 -7.52 -11.83
CA CYS A 183 16.47 -8.16 -11.54
C CYS A 183 15.69 -8.46 -12.82
N ARG A 184 15.69 -7.53 -13.78
CA ARG A 184 15.11 -7.74 -15.11
C ARG A 184 15.73 -8.96 -15.80
N ASN A 185 17.05 -9.05 -15.86
CA ASN A 185 17.73 -10.15 -16.55
C ASN A 185 17.48 -11.50 -15.87
N LYS A 186 17.36 -11.52 -14.54
CA LYS A 186 17.17 -12.73 -13.75
C LYS A 186 15.71 -13.20 -13.68
N TYR A 187 14.76 -12.27 -13.67
CA TYR A 187 13.35 -12.53 -13.36
C TYR A 187 12.37 -12.09 -14.47
N GLY A 188 12.88 -11.59 -15.59
CA GLY A 188 12.09 -11.07 -16.72
C GLY A 188 11.02 -12.05 -17.18
N SER A 189 9.77 -11.58 -17.25
CA SER A 189 8.61 -12.38 -17.69
C SER A 189 8.33 -13.69 -16.91
N THR A 190 8.83 -13.82 -15.67
CA THR A 190 8.71 -15.07 -14.89
C THR A 190 7.75 -15.01 -13.70
N MET A 191 7.37 -13.81 -13.27
CA MET A 191 6.61 -13.61 -12.02
C MET A 191 5.10 -13.63 -12.26
N ASP A 192 4.40 -14.56 -11.62
CA ASP A 192 2.94 -14.66 -11.66
C ASP A 192 2.29 -13.57 -10.80
N PHE A 193 2.95 -13.20 -9.69
CA PHE A 193 2.47 -12.17 -8.78
C PHE A 193 3.58 -11.21 -8.35
N ILE A 194 3.33 -9.92 -8.44
CA ILE A 194 4.25 -8.91 -7.92
C ILE A 194 3.52 -8.05 -6.91
N THR A 195 4.16 -7.70 -5.82
CA THR A 195 3.66 -6.70 -4.88
C THR A 195 4.72 -5.65 -4.59
N ALA A 196 4.27 -4.46 -4.24
CA ALA A 196 5.09 -3.29 -4.00
C ALA A 196 4.45 -2.43 -2.89
N ASP A 197 5.00 -2.50 -1.67
CA ASP A 197 4.51 -1.77 -0.47
C ASP A 197 5.49 -0.67 -0.02
N GLY A 198 6.39 -0.24 -0.91
CA GLY A 198 7.41 0.76 -0.63
C GLY A 198 6.86 2.12 -0.21
N GLY A 199 7.51 2.73 0.77
CA GLY A 199 7.23 4.09 1.23
C GLY A 199 8.38 4.66 2.04
N PHE A 200 8.44 5.99 2.14
CA PHE A 200 9.38 6.70 2.99
C PHE A 200 8.71 7.16 4.29
N ASP A 201 9.48 7.58 5.28
CA ASP A 201 8.90 8.31 6.41
C ASP A 201 8.49 9.71 5.95
N PHE A 202 7.21 10.01 6.07
CA PHE A 202 6.59 11.29 5.71
C PHE A 202 6.16 12.09 6.93
N SER A 203 6.60 11.68 8.13
CA SER A 203 6.24 12.30 9.41
C SER A 203 6.47 13.81 9.46
N LEU A 204 7.43 14.32 8.68
CA LEU A 204 7.76 15.75 8.61
C LEU A 204 6.86 16.57 7.67
N ASP A 205 6.31 15.97 6.61
CA ASP A 205 5.47 16.69 5.64
C ASP A 205 4.55 15.73 4.85
N PHE A 206 3.36 15.48 5.41
CA PHE A 206 2.35 14.65 4.75
C PHE A 206 1.74 15.28 3.49
N ASN A 207 1.85 16.60 3.31
CA ASN A 207 1.31 17.29 2.14
C ASN A 207 2.22 17.12 0.92
N LYS A 208 3.53 16.95 1.12
CA LYS A 208 4.48 16.63 0.05
C LYS A 208 4.62 15.13 -0.25
N GLN A 209 3.85 14.27 0.41
CA GLN A 209 3.93 12.82 0.22
C GLN A 209 3.75 12.40 -1.25
N GLU A 210 2.77 12.96 -1.96
CA GLU A 210 2.49 12.63 -3.36
C GLU A 210 3.64 13.03 -4.30
N ILE A 211 4.35 14.13 -4.00
CA ILE A 211 5.51 14.60 -4.77
C ILE A 211 6.71 13.69 -4.50
N ASN A 212 7.01 13.45 -3.22
CA ASN A 212 8.23 12.77 -2.79
C ASN A 212 8.25 11.29 -3.16
N ILE A 213 7.09 10.62 -3.20
CA ILE A 213 7.00 9.20 -3.52
C ILE A 213 7.10 8.90 -5.03
N ALA A 214 6.95 9.91 -5.90
CA ALA A 214 6.80 9.71 -7.35
C ALA A 214 7.92 8.85 -7.98
N LYS A 215 9.18 9.10 -7.58
CA LYS A 215 10.34 8.31 -8.03
C LYS A 215 10.22 6.83 -7.64
N LEU A 216 9.83 6.56 -6.39
CA LEU A 216 9.67 5.20 -5.88
C LEU A 216 8.50 4.46 -6.54
N LEU A 217 7.40 5.15 -6.82
CA LEU A 217 6.26 4.54 -7.51
C LEU A 217 6.63 4.14 -8.93
N PHE A 218 7.28 5.02 -9.70
CA PHE A 218 7.74 4.68 -11.05
C PHE A 218 8.75 3.53 -11.03
N GLY A 219 9.73 3.56 -10.10
CA GLY A 219 10.67 2.45 -9.93
C GLY A 219 9.97 1.11 -9.69
N GLN A 220 9.03 1.05 -8.74
CA GLN A 220 8.24 -0.17 -8.47
C GLN A 220 7.46 -0.65 -9.71
N ILE A 221 6.87 0.29 -10.47
CA ILE A 221 6.16 -0.03 -11.72
C ILE A 221 7.10 -0.55 -12.80
N ALA A 222 8.28 0.06 -12.97
CA ALA A 222 9.28 -0.36 -13.95
C ALA A 222 9.77 -1.78 -13.69
N TYR A 223 10.07 -2.11 -12.43
CA TYR A 223 10.41 -3.47 -12.00
C TYR A 223 9.25 -4.43 -12.26
N ALA A 224 8.02 -4.07 -11.86
CA ALA A 224 6.86 -4.92 -12.04
C ALA A 224 6.64 -5.26 -13.52
N ILE A 225 6.50 -4.26 -14.39
CA ILE A 225 6.26 -4.43 -15.83
C ILE A 225 7.38 -5.25 -16.51
N SER A 226 8.62 -5.16 -16.02
CA SER A 226 9.76 -5.87 -16.62
C SER A 226 9.87 -7.33 -16.17
N MET A 227 9.40 -7.67 -14.97
CA MET A 227 9.47 -9.03 -14.41
C MET A 227 8.16 -9.81 -14.53
N GLN A 228 7.04 -9.14 -14.75
CA GLN A 228 5.71 -9.73 -14.76
C GLN A 228 5.54 -10.69 -15.95
N LYS A 229 5.08 -11.90 -15.66
CA LYS A 229 4.66 -12.89 -16.65
C LYS A 229 3.30 -12.49 -17.25
N LYS A 230 3.07 -12.84 -18.52
CA LYS A 230 1.75 -12.70 -19.17
C LYS A 230 0.64 -13.28 -18.31
N GLY A 231 -0.45 -12.52 -18.16
CA GLY A 231 -1.60 -12.87 -17.32
C GLY A 231 -1.38 -12.66 -15.83
N GLY A 232 -0.19 -12.28 -15.39
CA GLY A 232 0.16 -12.07 -13.99
C GLY A 232 -0.59 -10.89 -13.36
N CYS A 233 -0.50 -10.81 -12.03
CA CYS A 233 -1.12 -9.75 -11.23
C CYS A 233 -0.08 -8.91 -10.49
N PHE A 234 -0.38 -7.64 -10.27
CA PHE A 234 0.47 -6.68 -9.57
C PHE A 234 -0.32 -5.89 -8.53
N VAL A 235 0.20 -5.75 -7.31
CA VAL A 235 -0.37 -4.91 -6.26
C VAL A 235 0.61 -3.82 -5.86
N LEU A 236 0.23 -2.56 -6.03
CA LEU A 236 1.07 -1.39 -5.72
C LEU A 236 0.42 -0.52 -4.66
N LYS A 237 1.15 -0.18 -3.61
CA LYS A 237 0.77 0.89 -2.70
C LYS A 237 0.91 2.25 -3.37
N MET A 238 -0.12 3.08 -3.25
CA MET A 238 -0.11 4.49 -3.64
C MET A 238 -0.71 5.36 -2.52
N PHE A 239 -0.51 6.67 -2.63
CA PHE A 239 -1.05 7.67 -1.71
C PHE A 239 -2.07 8.55 -2.43
N ASP A 240 -2.13 9.85 -2.17
CA ASP A 240 -2.96 10.79 -2.93
C ASP A 240 -2.69 10.70 -4.44
N THR A 241 -3.71 11.00 -5.25
CA THR A 241 -3.68 10.92 -6.72
C THR A 241 -4.38 12.13 -7.31
N PHE A 242 -3.87 13.32 -6.97
CA PHE A 242 -4.37 14.61 -7.43
C PHE A 242 -3.47 15.24 -8.49
N MET A 243 -2.18 14.90 -8.49
CA MET A 243 -1.15 15.48 -9.34
C MET A 243 -0.94 14.67 -10.61
N GLN A 244 -0.47 15.34 -11.66
CA GLN A 244 -0.40 14.75 -13.00
C GLN A 244 0.49 13.50 -13.08
N HIS A 245 1.63 13.47 -12.39
CA HIS A 245 2.52 12.31 -12.37
C HIS A 245 1.83 11.06 -11.79
N SER A 246 1.05 11.20 -10.73
CA SER A 246 0.29 10.08 -10.14
C SER A 246 -0.78 9.55 -11.10
N ILE A 247 -1.45 10.44 -11.83
CA ILE A 247 -2.45 10.08 -12.85
C ILE A 247 -1.78 9.35 -14.01
N ASP A 248 -0.63 9.85 -14.47
CA ASP A 248 0.15 9.24 -15.54
C ASP A 248 0.54 7.78 -15.19
N LEU A 249 0.99 7.52 -13.95
CA LEU A 249 1.32 6.17 -13.48
C LEU A 249 0.13 5.21 -13.52
N LEU A 250 -1.06 5.65 -13.08
CA LEU A 250 -2.29 4.85 -13.16
C LEU A 250 -2.72 4.59 -14.61
N TYR A 251 -2.53 5.59 -15.48
CA TYR A 251 -2.84 5.50 -16.89
C TYR A 251 -1.92 4.51 -17.64
N ILE A 252 -0.62 4.51 -17.28
CA ILE A 252 0.36 3.52 -17.72
C ILE A 252 -0.04 2.12 -17.28
N LEU A 253 -0.34 1.91 -15.99
CA LEU A 253 -0.77 0.60 -15.49
C LEU A 253 -2.02 0.10 -16.22
N SER A 254 -2.98 0.99 -16.50
CA SER A 254 -4.20 0.65 -17.24
C SER A 254 -3.96 0.26 -18.71
N SER A 255 -2.78 0.57 -19.26
CA SER A 255 -2.35 0.09 -20.59
C SER A 255 -1.80 -1.33 -20.48
N PHE A 256 -0.97 -1.59 -19.47
CA PHE A 256 -0.23 -2.86 -19.32
C PHE A 256 -1.04 -4.00 -18.72
N TYR A 257 -2.18 -3.73 -18.04
CA TYR A 257 -3.00 -4.76 -17.40
C TYR A 257 -4.46 -4.69 -17.83
N ASP A 258 -5.12 -5.83 -18.02
CA ASP A 258 -6.51 -5.90 -18.48
C ASP A 258 -7.50 -5.19 -17.55
N LYS A 259 -7.30 -5.31 -16.23
CA LYS A 259 -8.13 -4.64 -15.23
C LYS A 259 -7.25 -4.02 -14.16
N VAL A 260 -7.49 -2.74 -13.87
CA VAL A 260 -6.77 -2.00 -12.82
C VAL A 260 -7.79 -1.43 -11.85
N TYR A 261 -7.66 -1.80 -10.59
CA TYR A 261 -8.58 -1.40 -9.53
C TYR A 261 -7.88 -0.50 -8.52
N ILE A 262 -8.58 0.48 -7.98
CA ILE A 262 -8.18 1.18 -6.76
C ILE A 262 -8.99 0.64 -5.59
N ILE A 263 -8.29 0.26 -4.51
CA ILE A 263 -8.89 -0.22 -3.27
C ILE A 263 -8.22 0.44 -2.06
N LYS A 264 -9.02 0.72 -1.03
CA LYS A 264 -8.53 1.01 0.31
C LYS A 264 -8.99 -0.10 1.26
N PRO A 265 -8.09 -1.02 1.65
CA PRO A 265 -8.39 -2.04 2.65
C PRO A 265 -8.95 -1.41 3.93
N HIS A 266 -9.91 -2.06 4.58
CA HIS A 266 -10.44 -1.75 5.91
C HIS A 266 -9.33 -1.72 6.97
N THR A 267 -8.29 -2.53 6.77
CA THR A 267 -7.09 -2.58 7.62
C THR A 267 -6.11 -1.43 7.33
N SER A 268 -6.34 -0.61 6.29
CA SER A 268 -5.69 0.69 6.09
C SER A 268 -6.51 1.81 6.73
N ARG A 269 -5.86 2.67 7.52
CA ARG A 269 -6.55 3.69 8.34
C ARG A 269 -7.30 4.69 7.47
N TYR A 270 -8.52 5.03 7.85
CA TYR A 270 -9.37 5.93 7.05
C TYR A 270 -8.83 7.35 6.94
N ALA A 271 -8.14 7.84 7.97
CA ALA A 271 -7.54 9.18 7.96
C ALA A 271 -6.30 9.32 7.05
N ASN A 272 -5.67 8.22 6.61
CA ASN A 272 -4.47 8.29 5.77
C ASN A 272 -4.81 8.22 4.27
N SER A 273 -3.88 8.69 3.46
CA SER A 273 -4.00 8.67 2.00
C SER A 273 -3.60 7.33 1.37
N GLU A 274 -3.14 6.37 2.17
CA GLU A 274 -2.68 5.06 1.70
C GLU A 274 -3.83 4.27 1.06
N LYS A 275 -3.56 3.76 -0.13
CA LYS A 275 -4.45 2.91 -0.93
C LYS A 275 -3.61 1.95 -1.77
N TYR A 276 -4.26 0.99 -2.40
CA TYR A 276 -3.61 -0.01 -3.22
C TYR A 276 -4.23 -0.05 -4.62
N ILE A 277 -3.36 -0.20 -5.61
CA ILE A 277 -3.71 -0.46 -7.00
C ILE A 277 -3.56 -1.94 -7.24
N VAL A 278 -4.63 -2.59 -7.68
CA VAL A 278 -4.64 -4.02 -7.99
C VAL A 278 -4.79 -4.18 -9.49
N CYS A 279 -3.72 -4.61 -10.14
CA CYS A 279 -3.66 -4.85 -11.58
C CYS A 279 -3.78 -6.35 -11.84
N LYS A 280 -4.68 -6.74 -12.75
CA LYS A 280 -4.94 -8.13 -13.12
C LYS A 280 -4.77 -8.31 -14.62
N GLY A 281 -4.14 -9.43 -15.01
CA GLY A 281 -3.99 -9.82 -16.40
C GLY A 281 -2.96 -8.95 -17.12
N PHE A 282 -1.68 -9.13 -16.80
CA PHE A 282 -0.61 -8.47 -17.55
C PHE A 282 -0.70 -8.82 -19.04
N THR A 283 -0.74 -7.79 -19.87
CA THR A 283 -0.98 -7.90 -21.32
C THR A 283 0.20 -8.54 -22.05
N ASP A 284 -0.06 -9.04 -23.25
CA ASP A 284 0.93 -9.74 -24.08
C ASP A 284 1.73 -8.80 -24.99
N ILE A 285 2.07 -7.60 -24.50
CA ILE A 285 2.91 -6.67 -25.26
C ILE A 285 4.33 -7.23 -25.25
N PRO A 286 4.98 -7.46 -26.41
CA PRO A 286 6.36 -7.92 -26.43
C PRO A 286 7.27 -6.94 -25.70
N PHE A 287 8.15 -7.49 -24.87
CA PHE A 287 9.02 -6.72 -23.98
C PHE A 287 9.84 -5.66 -24.76
N GLU A 288 10.32 -6.03 -25.95
CA GLU A 288 11.13 -5.18 -26.84
C GLU A 288 10.39 -3.92 -27.31
N GLN A 289 9.05 -3.91 -27.29
CA GLN A 289 8.27 -2.75 -27.73
C GLN A 289 8.22 -1.63 -26.69
N TYR A 290 8.33 -1.97 -25.40
CA TYR A 290 8.20 -0.99 -24.32
C TYR A 290 9.48 -0.81 -23.50
N SER A 291 10.40 -1.76 -23.52
CA SER A 291 11.56 -1.80 -22.63
C SER A 291 12.41 -0.53 -22.72
N THR A 292 12.72 -0.09 -23.93
CA THR A 292 13.52 1.12 -24.17
C THR A 292 12.86 2.37 -23.58
N TYR A 293 11.53 2.47 -23.64
CA TYR A 293 10.81 3.62 -23.07
C TYR A 293 10.87 3.61 -21.53
N ILE A 294 10.68 2.44 -20.92
CA ILE A 294 10.78 2.28 -19.46
C ILE A 294 12.21 2.57 -18.99
N GLU A 295 13.20 1.95 -19.63
CA GLU A 295 14.63 2.09 -19.30
C GLU A 295 15.09 3.54 -19.41
N LYS A 296 14.82 4.20 -20.54
CA LYS A 296 15.20 5.59 -20.76
C LYS A 296 14.54 6.53 -19.76
N THR A 297 13.25 6.32 -19.49
CA THR A 297 12.52 7.14 -18.50
C THR A 297 13.10 6.93 -17.11
N PHE A 298 13.47 5.70 -16.76
CA PHE A 298 14.07 5.39 -15.47
C PHE A 298 15.46 6.03 -15.33
N GLU A 299 16.32 5.87 -16.35
CA GLU A 299 17.65 6.47 -16.39
C GLU A 299 17.60 7.99 -16.28
N ASN A 300 16.71 8.65 -17.03
CA ASN A 300 16.51 10.09 -16.95
C ASN A 300 16.05 10.53 -15.56
N MET A 301 15.11 9.80 -14.96
CA MET A 301 14.60 10.09 -13.61
C MET A 301 15.66 9.96 -12.52
N LEU A 302 16.58 9.00 -12.65
CA LEU A 302 17.70 8.80 -11.72
C LEU A 302 18.83 9.82 -11.94
N SER A 303 19.02 10.27 -13.19
CA SER A 303 20.05 11.26 -13.56
C SER A 303 19.62 12.71 -13.31
N SER A 304 18.34 12.94 -13.02
CA SER A 304 17.76 14.25 -12.69
C SER A 304 18.45 14.94 -11.50
N SER A 305 18.69 16.24 -11.64
CA SER A 305 19.26 17.08 -10.58
C SER A 305 18.29 17.24 -9.40
N GLY A 306 18.79 17.24 -8.17
CA GLY A 306 17.98 17.28 -6.95
C GLY A 306 17.11 18.53 -6.74
N ASN A 307 17.17 19.53 -7.62
CA ASN A 307 16.41 20.78 -7.51
C ASN A 307 15.15 20.80 -8.40
N LEU A 308 14.84 19.71 -9.09
CA LEU A 308 13.70 19.61 -9.99
C LEU A 308 12.64 18.65 -9.44
N HIS A 309 11.39 18.93 -9.76
CA HIS A 309 10.25 18.13 -9.38
C HIS A 309 9.66 17.41 -10.58
N ILE A 310 9.19 16.18 -10.36
CA ILE A 310 8.56 15.37 -11.39
C ILE A 310 7.15 15.89 -11.63
N HIS A 311 6.84 16.24 -12.88
CA HIS A 311 5.49 16.68 -13.27
C HIS A 311 4.74 15.58 -14.03
N ARG A 312 5.42 14.87 -14.94
CA ARG A 312 4.77 13.90 -15.82
C ARG A 312 5.61 12.66 -16.08
N PHE A 313 4.91 11.56 -16.33
CA PHE A 313 5.45 10.31 -16.88
C PHE A 313 4.93 9.98 -18.28
N LEU A 314 4.08 10.87 -18.85
CA LEU A 314 3.50 10.71 -20.18
C LEU A 314 3.56 12.01 -20.98
N ASN A 315 4.04 11.91 -22.22
CA ASN A 315 3.97 12.98 -23.21
C ASN A 315 2.71 12.88 -24.09
N LEU A 316 1.55 12.74 -23.43
CA LEU A 316 0.23 12.82 -24.08
C LEU A 316 -0.83 13.34 -23.09
N PRO A 317 -1.96 13.91 -23.54
CA PRO A 317 -3.07 14.23 -22.65
C PRO A 317 -3.75 12.97 -22.13
N ILE A 318 -4.20 13.00 -20.86
CA ILE A 318 -5.01 11.93 -20.27
C ILE A 318 -6.45 12.04 -20.81
N SER A 319 -7.07 10.89 -21.10
CA SER A 319 -8.45 10.88 -21.60
C SER A 319 -9.42 11.42 -20.55
N MET A 320 -10.40 12.21 -20.99
CA MET A 320 -11.38 12.82 -20.08
C MET A 320 -12.15 11.78 -19.27
N LEU A 321 -12.49 10.64 -19.89
CA LEU A 321 -13.13 9.51 -19.20
C LEU A 321 -12.29 9.00 -18.02
N PHE A 322 -10.98 8.88 -18.21
CA PHE A 322 -10.08 8.42 -17.16
C PHE A 322 -10.00 9.43 -16.01
N SER A 323 -9.83 10.72 -16.34
CA SER A 323 -9.82 11.79 -15.34
C SER A 323 -11.11 11.84 -14.53
N ILE A 324 -12.28 11.81 -15.18
CA ILE A 324 -13.59 11.83 -14.51
C ILE A 324 -13.73 10.63 -13.56
N LYS A 325 -13.35 9.42 -14.01
CA LYS A 325 -13.45 8.23 -13.16
C LYS A 325 -12.53 8.30 -11.94
N LEU A 326 -11.36 8.91 -12.09
CA LEU A 326 -10.45 9.15 -10.98
C LEU A 326 -10.98 10.23 -10.02
N GLU A 327 -11.65 11.26 -10.54
CA GLU A 327 -12.32 12.29 -9.72
C GLU A 327 -13.51 11.72 -8.93
N GLU A 328 -14.33 10.88 -9.55
CA GLU A 328 -15.42 10.16 -8.85
C GLU A 328 -14.86 9.32 -7.69
N TYR A 329 -13.78 8.58 -7.96
CA TYR A 329 -13.06 7.82 -6.94
C TYR A 329 -12.55 8.74 -5.82
N ASN A 330 -11.85 9.82 -6.19
CA ASN A 330 -11.23 10.76 -5.25
C ASN A 330 -12.30 11.40 -4.37
N ALA A 331 -13.45 11.79 -4.93
CA ALA A 331 -14.56 12.36 -4.18
C ALA A 331 -15.04 11.43 -3.06
N ILE A 332 -15.19 10.14 -3.34
CA ILE A 332 -15.72 9.18 -2.36
C ILE A 332 -14.71 8.92 -1.23
N PHE A 333 -13.46 8.63 -1.56
CA PHE A 333 -12.44 8.35 -0.55
C PHE A 333 -11.98 9.60 0.19
N GLY A 334 -11.83 10.71 -0.53
CA GLY A 334 -11.46 11.98 0.04
C GLY A 334 -12.50 12.49 1.02
N GLN A 335 -13.79 12.34 0.71
CA GLN A 335 -14.85 12.66 1.65
C GLN A 335 -14.78 11.80 2.92
N GLN A 336 -14.61 10.48 2.77
CA GLN A 336 -14.44 9.57 3.92
C GLN A 336 -13.22 9.96 4.79
N GLN A 337 -12.11 10.34 4.15
CA GLN A 337 -10.90 10.77 4.84
C GLN A 337 -11.13 12.09 5.60
N ILE A 338 -11.73 13.09 4.96
CA ILE A 338 -12.11 14.37 5.58
C ILE A 338 -13.02 14.13 6.79
N GLU A 339 -14.08 13.34 6.63
CA GLU A 339 -15.01 13.04 7.72
C GLU A 339 -14.31 12.36 8.89
N ASN A 340 -13.43 11.39 8.63
CA ASN A 340 -12.70 10.70 9.70
C ASN A 340 -11.72 11.62 10.42
N ILE A 341 -10.97 12.46 9.69
CA ILE A 341 -10.07 13.44 10.29
C ILE A 341 -10.87 14.44 11.13
N HIS A 342 -11.93 15.00 10.57
CA HIS A 342 -12.77 15.99 11.25
C HIS A 342 -13.39 15.41 12.51
N TYR A 343 -13.97 14.22 12.42
CA TYR A 343 -14.57 13.52 13.56
C TYR A 343 -13.57 13.25 14.67
N THR A 344 -12.34 12.87 14.30
CA THR A 344 -11.26 12.64 15.27
C THR A 344 -10.85 13.95 15.95
N ILE A 345 -10.70 15.05 15.20
CA ILE A 345 -10.42 16.38 15.77
C ILE A 345 -11.54 16.80 16.73
N MET A 346 -12.80 16.63 16.35
CA MET A 346 -13.94 16.94 17.22
C MET A 346 -13.91 16.13 18.52
N LEU A 347 -13.50 14.86 18.48
CA LEU A 347 -13.37 14.04 19.69
C LEU A 347 -12.22 14.53 20.58
N ILE A 348 -11.09 14.95 19.98
CA ILE A 348 -9.97 15.55 20.72
C ILE A 348 -10.41 16.85 21.41
N ASP A 349 -11.26 17.66 20.77
CA ASP A 349 -11.74 18.91 21.35
C ASP A 349 -12.82 18.70 22.43
N ASN A 350 -13.50 17.55 22.40
CA ASN A 350 -14.57 17.19 23.35
C ASN A 350 -14.14 16.05 24.30
N LYS A 351 -12.95 16.16 24.93
CA LYS A 351 -12.33 15.10 25.76
C LYS A 351 -13.21 14.59 26.92
N HIS A 352 -14.24 15.34 27.33
CA HIS A 352 -15.10 15.01 28.46
C HIS A 352 -16.16 13.94 28.18
N LYS A 353 -16.28 13.42 26.94
CA LYS A 353 -17.30 12.42 26.56
C LYS A 353 -16.78 10.98 26.54
N GLN A 354 -16.42 10.45 27.71
CA GLN A 354 -15.88 9.08 27.85
C GLN A 354 -16.84 8.01 27.30
N ASP A 355 -18.15 8.14 27.54
CA ASP A 355 -19.17 7.19 27.05
C ASP A 355 -19.14 7.02 25.52
N LYS A 356 -18.80 8.08 24.79
CA LYS A 356 -18.71 8.06 23.33
C LYS A 356 -17.47 7.28 22.88
N ILE A 357 -16.36 7.42 23.59
CA ILE A 357 -15.13 6.65 23.32
C ILE A 357 -15.40 5.17 23.60
N ASP A 358 -16.05 4.85 24.71
CA ASP A 358 -16.40 3.48 25.08
C ASP A 358 -17.32 2.81 24.05
N SER A 359 -18.33 3.55 23.56
CA SER A 359 -19.22 3.09 22.48
C SER A 359 -18.46 2.82 21.18
N LEU A 360 -17.49 3.66 20.82
CA LEU A 360 -16.63 3.45 19.65
C LEU A 360 -15.75 2.21 19.81
N ILE A 361 -15.13 2.02 20.98
CA ILE A 361 -14.30 0.84 21.27
C ILE A 361 -15.14 -0.43 21.12
N ASN A 362 -16.33 -0.47 21.72
CA ASN A 362 -17.26 -1.59 21.58
C ASN A 362 -17.58 -1.91 20.12
N THR A 363 -17.96 -0.88 19.37
CA THR A 363 -18.33 -1.03 17.95
C THR A 363 -17.14 -1.54 17.12
N ASN A 364 -15.94 -1.02 17.37
CA ASN A 364 -14.73 -1.38 16.65
C ASN A 364 -14.28 -2.81 16.97
N ILE A 365 -14.41 -3.24 18.24
CA ILE A 365 -14.13 -4.63 18.63
C ILE A 365 -15.01 -5.59 17.83
N GLN A 366 -16.32 -5.32 17.74
CA GLN A 366 -17.23 -6.17 16.96
C GLN A 366 -16.85 -6.20 15.48
N LYS A 367 -16.53 -5.04 14.88
CA LYS A 367 -16.04 -4.98 13.48
C LYS A 367 -14.75 -5.77 13.28
N CYS A 368 -13.81 -5.70 14.22
CA CYS A 368 -12.55 -6.45 14.15
C CYS A 368 -12.78 -7.97 14.27
N ILE A 369 -13.71 -8.42 15.14
CA ILE A 369 -14.08 -9.83 15.27
C ILE A 369 -14.71 -10.31 13.96
N MET A 370 -15.71 -9.58 13.43
CA MET A 370 -16.33 -9.91 12.15
C MET A 370 -15.32 -9.96 11.01
N TRP A 371 -14.34 -9.06 11.00
CA TRP A 371 -13.23 -9.08 10.04
C TRP A 371 -12.41 -10.36 10.16
N CYS A 372 -12.00 -10.73 11.38
CA CYS A 372 -11.22 -11.96 11.61
C CYS A 372 -12.02 -13.21 11.22
N THR A 373 -13.29 -13.29 11.58
CA THR A 373 -14.20 -14.37 11.17
C THR A 373 -14.31 -14.46 9.65
N LYS A 374 -14.50 -13.33 8.95
CA LYS A 374 -14.64 -13.30 7.49
C LYS A 374 -13.42 -13.87 6.77
N TYR A 375 -12.21 -13.58 7.25
CA TYR A 375 -10.96 -14.01 6.62
C TYR A 375 -10.31 -15.22 7.33
N ASN A 376 -11.05 -15.93 8.18
CA ASN A 376 -10.58 -17.11 8.91
C ASN A 376 -9.29 -16.88 9.72
N ILE A 377 -9.12 -15.68 10.29
CA ILE A 377 -8.01 -15.36 11.18
C ILE A 377 -8.41 -15.72 12.62
N PRO A 378 -7.61 -16.52 13.35
CA PRO A 378 -7.90 -16.83 14.75
C PRO A 378 -7.96 -15.55 15.59
N TYR A 379 -9.00 -15.40 16.41
CA TYR A 379 -9.23 -14.20 17.21
C TYR A 379 -9.50 -14.48 18.69
N ASN A 380 -9.25 -13.48 19.53
CA ASN A 380 -9.60 -13.46 20.94
C ASN A 380 -11.02 -12.91 21.08
N GLN A 381 -11.91 -13.64 21.78
CA GLN A 381 -13.17 -13.07 22.21
C GLN A 381 -12.88 -12.05 23.32
N ILE A 382 -13.10 -10.78 23.00
CA ILE A 382 -12.92 -9.68 23.96
C ILE A 382 -14.27 -9.01 24.15
N THR A 383 -14.92 -9.31 25.28
CA THR A 383 -15.99 -8.47 25.82
C THR A 383 -15.39 -7.26 26.51
N TYR A 384 -15.92 -6.08 26.21
CA TYR A 384 -15.66 -4.85 26.96
C TYR A 384 -16.86 -4.62 27.88
N HIS A 385 -16.61 -4.67 29.18
CA HIS A 385 -17.63 -4.39 30.19
C HIS A 385 -17.42 -2.96 30.66
N THR A 386 -18.40 -2.10 30.44
CA THR A 386 -18.44 -0.73 31.00
C THR A 386 -18.74 -0.73 32.51
N ASN A 387 -19.20 -1.85 33.07
CA ASN A 387 -19.47 -2.00 34.49
C ASN A 387 -18.25 -2.58 35.21
N ILE A 388 -17.62 -1.73 36.03
CA ILE A 388 -16.52 -2.07 36.97
C ILE A 388 -16.90 -3.22 37.93
N PHE A 389 -18.18 -3.56 38.07
CA PHE A 389 -18.68 -4.61 38.96
C PHE A 389 -18.70 -6.04 38.36
N LEU A 390 -18.31 -6.23 37.10
CA LEU A 390 -18.40 -7.53 36.41
C LEU A 390 -17.04 -8.20 36.10
N ASP A 391 -15.91 -7.68 36.60
CA ASP A 391 -14.58 -8.30 36.45
C ASP A 391 -14.40 -9.56 37.34
N GLY A 392 -15.43 -10.41 37.42
CA GLY A 392 -15.36 -11.76 37.94
C GLY A 392 -15.08 -12.76 36.82
N ASN A 393 -13.84 -13.27 36.79
CA ASN A 393 -13.34 -14.35 35.95
C ASN A 393 -14.40 -15.26 35.28
N THR A 394 -14.50 -15.20 33.96
CA THR A 394 -14.98 -16.33 33.15
C THR A 394 -14.18 -16.41 31.85
N THR A 395 -13.04 -17.10 31.90
CA THR A 395 -12.44 -17.70 30.70
C THR A 395 -13.28 -18.91 30.34
N THR A 396 -14.09 -18.81 29.28
CA THR A 396 -14.61 -19.98 28.58
C THR A 396 -13.79 -20.15 27.32
N ASP A 397 -13.01 -21.22 27.27
CA ASP A 397 -12.33 -21.66 26.05
C ASP A 397 -13.36 -22.38 25.17
N VAL A 398 -13.60 -21.81 23.99
CA VAL A 398 -14.18 -22.52 22.82
C VAL A 398 -13.34 -22.17 21.60
#